data_AF-A0ABD3EI12-F1
#
_entry.id   AF-A0ABD3EI12-F1
#
_cell.length_a   1.000
_cell.length_b   1.000
_cell.length_c   1.000
_cell.angle_alpha   90.00
_cell.angle_beta   90.00
_cell.angle_gamma   90.00
#
_symmetry.space_group_name_H-M   'P 1'
#
loop_
_entity.id
_entity.type
_entity.pdbx_description
1 polymer ?
#
loop_
_entity_poly.entity_id
_entity_poly.type
_entity_poly.pdbx_seq_one_letter_code
_entity_poly.pdbx_strand_id
1 'polypeptide(L)'
;MEAPWLLITDGSHNEKQYLYNISDNRYHRLNGFPEFHDMKVLASAYGWLVLVNPKTDYTYIWNPISMHKIDIGQLNMNDAYIFEKCVMSKPPSEPEGRFTAFSTPVVVS
;
A
#
# COMPACT_ATOMS: atom_id res chain seq x y z
N MET A 1 22.23 -12.87 -1.56
CA MET A 1 21.01 -12.14 -1.20
C MET A 1 20.92 -10.95 -2.11
N GLU A 2 19.78 -10.73 -2.75
CA GLU A 2 19.51 -9.47 -3.43
C GLU A 2 19.42 -8.34 -2.39
N ALA A 3 19.84 -7.13 -2.75
CA ALA A 3 19.76 -6.00 -1.83
C ALA A 3 18.31 -5.60 -1.58
N PRO A 4 18.00 -5.04 -0.40
CA PRO A 4 16.67 -4.57 -0.10
C PRO A 4 16.30 -3.38 -0.99
N TRP A 5 15.03 -3.33 -1.37
CA TRP A 5 14.44 -2.22 -2.11
C TRP A 5 13.71 -1.31 -1.13
N LEU A 6 13.95 -0.01 -1.22
CA LEU A 6 13.28 0.98 -0.39
C LEU A 6 12.07 1.55 -1.14
N LEU A 7 10.89 1.41 -0.56
CA LEU A 7 9.71 2.14 -1.02
C LEU A 7 9.77 3.58 -0.50
N ILE A 8 9.76 4.55 -1.41
CA ILE A 8 9.74 5.97 -1.10
C ILE A 8 8.42 6.54 -1.60
N THR A 9 7.71 7.22 -0.71
CA THR A 9 6.47 7.95 -1.03
C THR A 9 6.80 9.44 -1.03
N ASP A 10 6.33 10.16 -2.03
CA ASP A 10 6.55 11.60 -2.22
C ASP A 10 5.28 12.27 -2.78
N GLY A 11 5.21 13.60 -2.65
CA GLY A 11 4.07 14.42 -3.02
C GLY A 11 2.99 14.51 -1.95
N SER A 12 2.06 15.46 -2.13
CA SER A 12 0.85 15.55 -1.32
C SER A 12 0.07 14.24 -1.42
N HIS A 13 -0.44 13.72 -0.30
CA HIS A 13 -1.23 12.48 -0.22
C HIS A 13 -0.53 11.20 -0.72
N ASN A 14 0.81 11.18 -0.82
CA ASN A 14 1.60 10.00 -1.24
C ASN A 14 1.31 9.52 -2.67
N GLU A 15 0.94 10.45 -3.57
CA GLU A 15 0.60 10.15 -4.97
C GLU A 15 1.79 9.67 -5.83
N LYS A 16 3.03 9.94 -5.41
CA LYS A 16 4.23 9.47 -6.12
C LYS A 16 4.91 8.39 -5.29
N GLN A 17 5.12 7.23 -5.91
CA GLN A 17 5.79 6.12 -5.26
C GLN A 17 6.97 5.65 -6.11
N TYR A 18 8.08 5.38 -5.43
CA TYR A 18 9.34 4.98 -6.02
C TYR A 18 9.88 3.77 -5.29
N LEU A 19 10.38 2.81 -6.06
CA LEU A 19 11.22 1.74 -5.57
C LEU A 19 12.68 2.14 -5.78
N TYR A 20 13.42 2.32 -4.71
CA TYR A 20 14.84 2.63 -4.75
C TYR A 20 15.65 1.35 -4.48
N ASN A 21 16.43 0.94 -5.47
CA ASN A 21 17.34 -0.20 -5.35
C ASN A 21 18.68 0.31 -4.82
N ILE A 22 19.07 -0.16 -3.63
CA ILE A 22 20.28 0.29 -2.94
C ILE A 22 21.56 -0.21 -3.63
N SER A 23 21.53 -1.40 -4.25
CA SER A 23 22.69 -1.93 -4.98
C SER A 23 22.99 -1.10 -6.23
N ASP A 24 21.95 -0.70 -6.95
CA ASP A 24 22.09 -0.08 -8.27
C ASP A 24 22.03 1.46 -8.18
N ASN A 25 21.77 2.01 -6.98
CA ASN A 25 21.59 3.44 -6.71
C ASN A 25 20.62 4.11 -7.69
N ARG A 26 19.48 3.45 -7.95
CA ARG A 26 18.49 3.85 -8.96
C ARG A 26 17.07 3.86 -8.39
N TYR A 27 16.30 4.84 -8.85
CA TYR A 27 14.87 4.95 -8.58
C TYR A 27 14.08 4.35 -9.74
N HIS A 28 13.13 3.50 -9.40
CA HIS A 28 12.14 2.94 -10.30
C HIS A 28 10.78 3.51 -9.92
N ARG A 29 10.15 4.26 -10.83
CA ARG A 29 8.83 4.84 -10.57
C ARG A 29 7.78 3.73 -10.58
N LEU A 30 7.05 3.59 -9.48
CA LEU A 30 6.06 2.52 -9.34
C LEU A 30 4.83 2.71 -10.20
N ASN A 31 4.51 3.94 -10.63
CA ASN A 31 3.40 4.22 -11.54
C ASN A 31 3.51 3.50 -12.91
N GLY A 32 4.66 2.88 -13.22
CA GLY A 32 4.81 2.00 -14.38
C GLY A 32 4.21 0.60 -14.19
N PHE A 33 3.92 0.20 -12.95
CA PHE A 33 3.15 -0.99 -12.62
C PHE A 33 1.65 -0.63 -12.54
N PRO A 34 0.78 -1.28 -13.32
CA PRO A 34 -0.66 -1.04 -13.26
C PRO A 34 -1.24 -1.17 -11.85
N GLU A 35 -0.68 -2.06 -11.03
CA GLU A 35 -1.05 -2.31 -9.64
C GLU A 35 -0.69 -1.18 -8.68
N PHE A 36 -0.07 -0.10 -9.12
CA PHE A 36 0.19 1.08 -8.29
C PHE A 36 -0.47 2.34 -8.81
N HIS A 37 -1.23 2.25 -9.91
CA HIS A 37 -1.87 3.42 -10.48
C HIS A 37 -2.92 3.98 -9.52
N ASP A 38 -2.73 5.23 -9.09
CA ASP A 38 -3.57 5.92 -8.10
C ASP A 38 -3.70 5.17 -6.75
N MET A 39 -2.77 4.28 -6.42
CA MET A 39 -2.80 3.53 -5.17
C MET A 39 -1.82 4.09 -4.15
N LYS A 40 -2.23 4.16 -2.88
CA LYS A 40 -1.42 4.45 -1.70
C LYS A 40 -1.06 3.14 -0.98
N VAL A 41 0.21 2.97 -0.61
CA VAL A 41 0.61 1.87 0.30
C VAL A 41 0.28 2.23 1.74
N LEU A 42 -0.53 1.40 2.41
CA LEU A 42 -0.89 1.56 3.83
C LEU A 42 -0.03 0.72 4.77
N ALA A 43 0.49 -0.41 4.30
CA ALA A 43 1.42 -1.24 5.04
C ALA A 43 2.23 -2.15 4.13
N SER A 44 3.35 -2.61 4.69
CA SER A 44 4.16 -3.69 4.17
C SER A 44 4.46 -4.68 5.30
N ALA A 45 4.09 -5.94 5.16
CA ALA A 45 4.50 -7.00 6.08
C ALA A 45 4.47 -8.37 5.39
N TYR A 46 5.35 -9.28 5.81
CA TYR A 46 5.42 -10.65 5.30
C TYR A 46 5.59 -10.78 3.77
N GLY A 47 6.19 -9.76 3.14
CA GLY A 47 6.33 -9.70 1.67
C GLY A 47 5.08 -9.23 0.92
N TRP A 48 4.04 -8.80 1.64
CA TRP A 48 2.80 -8.26 1.08
C TRP A 48 2.69 -6.76 1.30
N LEU A 49 2.06 -6.08 0.36
CA LEU A 49 1.70 -4.67 0.38
C LEU A 49 0.18 -4.54 0.45
N VAL A 50 -0.29 -3.64 1.29
CA VAL A 50 -1.70 -3.24 1.32
C VAL A 50 -1.83 -1.93 0.57
N LEU A 51 -2.64 -1.94 -0.48
CA LEU A 51 -2.82 -0.84 -1.41
C LEU A 51 -4.27 -0.35 -1.33
N VAL A 52 -4.45 0.97 -1.19
CA VAL A 52 -5.77 1.62 -1.22
C VAL A 52 -5.80 2.73 -2.27
N ASN A 53 -6.89 2.85 -3.01
CA ASN A 53 -7.14 4.04 -3.81
C ASN A 53 -7.72 5.14 -2.91
N PRO A 54 -7.03 6.27 -2.70
CA PRO A 54 -7.47 7.30 -1.76
C PRO A 54 -8.73 8.06 -2.22
N LYS A 55 -9.21 7.85 -3.46
CA LYS A 55 -10.43 8.48 -3.99
C LYS A 55 -11.65 7.57 -3.94
N THR A 56 -11.45 6.26 -3.97
CA THR A 56 -12.55 5.28 -4.10
C THR A 56 -12.59 4.26 -2.97
N ASP A 57 -11.62 4.31 -2.04
CA ASP A 57 -11.37 3.32 -0.98
C ASP A 57 -11.22 1.87 -1.48
N TYR A 58 -11.07 1.68 -2.78
CA TYR A 58 -10.83 0.37 -3.35
C TYR A 58 -9.50 -0.16 -2.84
N THR A 59 -9.53 -1.32 -2.20
CA THR A 59 -8.39 -1.87 -1.47
C THR A 59 -8.08 -3.27 -1.96
N TYR A 60 -6.79 -3.58 -2.07
CA TYR A 60 -6.31 -4.94 -2.27
C TYR A 60 -4.95 -5.17 -1.62
N ILE A 61 -4.63 -6.44 -1.43
CA ILE A 61 -3.33 -6.87 -0.95
C ILE A 61 -2.56 -7.46 -2.13
N TRP A 62 -1.29 -7.12 -2.26
CA TRP A 62 -0.48 -7.53 -3.39
C TRP A 62 0.91 -7.97 -2.94
N ASN A 63 1.40 -9.06 -3.53
CA ASN A 63 2.76 -9.54 -3.33
C ASN A 63 3.61 -9.22 -4.57
N PRO A 64 4.60 -8.32 -4.49
CA PRO A 64 5.46 -7.97 -5.62
C PRO A 64 6.30 -9.11 -6.19
N ILE A 65 6.59 -10.13 -5.39
CA ILE A 65 7.47 -11.24 -5.79
C ILE A 65 6.68 -12.28 -6.57
N SER A 66 5.52 -12.68 -6.04
CA SER A 66 4.65 -13.67 -6.70
C SER A 66 3.68 -13.05 -7.70
N MET A 67 3.59 -11.72 -7.77
CA MET A 67 2.58 -10.96 -8.50
C MET A 67 1.13 -11.34 -8.11
N HIS A 68 0.94 -11.98 -6.94
CA HIS A 68 -0.38 -12.39 -6.49
C HIS A 68 -1.15 -11.22 -5.89
N LYS A 69 -2.42 -11.10 -6.27
CA LYS A 69 -3.34 -10.07 -5.81
C LYS A 69 -4.53 -10.72 -5.10
N ILE A 70 -4.87 -10.19 -3.93
CA ILE A 70 -6.06 -10.53 -3.16
C ILE A 70 -6.93 -9.29 -3.10
N ASP A 71 -8.08 -9.34 -3.77
CA ASP A 71 -9.04 -8.23 -3.75
C ASP A 71 -9.78 -8.19 -2.41
N ILE A 72 -9.81 -7.03 -1.77
CA ILE A 72 -10.55 -6.77 -0.53
C ILE A 72 -11.86 -6.02 -0.84
N GLY A 73 -11.95 -5.36 -1.99
CA GLY A 73 -13.08 -4.52 -2.38
C GLY A 73 -12.99 -3.11 -1.82
N GLN A 74 -14.11 -2.40 -1.86
CA GLN A 74 -14.24 -1.07 -1.29
C GLN A 74 -14.46 -1.17 0.21
N LEU A 75 -13.60 -0.49 0.99
CA LEU A 75 -13.78 -0.41 2.43
C LEU A 75 -14.91 0.55 2.85
N ASN A 76 -15.51 1.27 1.89
CA ASN A 76 -16.66 2.18 2.06
C ASN A 76 -16.49 3.08 3.28
N MET A 77 -15.34 3.74 3.37
CA MET A 77 -15.14 4.66 4.47
C MET A 77 -15.86 5.96 4.16
N ASN A 78 -16.46 6.53 5.20
CA ASN A 78 -17.11 7.81 5.09
C ASN A 78 -16.05 8.86 4.73
N ASP A 79 -16.38 9.83 3.86
CA ASP A 79 -15.48 10.89 3.36
C ASP A 79 -14.82 11.72 4.49
N ALA A 80 -15.28 11.53 5.73
CA ALA A 80 -14.73 12.11 6.93
C ALA A 80 -13.41 11.48 7.43
N TYR A 81 -12.86 10.43 6.81
CA TYR A 81 -11.68 9.72 7.32
C TYR A 81 -10.60 9.44 6.26
N ILE A 82 -9.33 9.63 6.62
CA ILE A 82 -8.17 9.29 5.79
C ILE A 82 -7.46 8.06 6.36
N PHE A 83 -7.25 7.03 5.54
CA PHE A 83 -6.38 5.91 5.91
C PHE A 83 -4.92 6.35 5.97
N GLU A 84 -4.33 6.24 7.16
CA GLU A 84 -2.92 6.56 7.36
C GLU A 84 -2.07 5.32 7.24
N LYS A 85 -2.42 4.28 8.00
CA LYS A 85 -1.62 3.07 8.17
C LYS A 85 -2.51 1.87 8.46
N CYS A 86 -1.97 0.69 8.30
CA CYS A 86 -2.61 -0.53 8.77
C CYS A 86 -1.58 -1.54 9.29
N VAL A 87 -2.07 -2.55 10.01
CA VAL A 87 -1.26 -3.65 10.52
C VAL A 87 -1.88 -4.97 10.06
N MET A 88 -1.02 -5.84 9.54
CA MET A 88 -1.35 -7.23 9.26
C MET A 88 -0.83 -8.09 10.42
N SER A 89 -1.71 -8.85 11.07
CA SER A 89 -1.30 -9.70 12.20
C SER A 89 -0.61 -10.99 11.75
N LYS A 90 -0.84 -11.40 10.50
CA LYS A 90 -0.32 -12.61 9.86
C LYS A 90 -0.21 -12.38 8.35
N PRO A 91 0.54 -13.20 7.59
CA PRO A 91 0.48 -13.20 6.14
C PRO A 91 -0.95 -13.49 5.64
N PRO A 92 -1.41 -12.87 4.53
CA PRO A 92 -2.72 -13.18 3.93
C PRO A 92 -2.92 -14.64 3.52
N SER A 93 -1.83 -15.38 3.35
CA SER A 93 -1.84 -16.82 3.05
C SER A 93 -2.21 -17.70 4.26
N GLU A 94 -2.24 -17.14 5.47
CA GLU A 94 -2.56 -17.87 6.69
C GLU A 94 -4.00 -17.60 7.16
N PRO A 95 -4.70 -18.62 7.69
CA PRO A 95 -6.01 -18.44 8.25
C PRO A 95 -5.99 -17.56 9.51
N GLU A 96 -7.12 -16.89 9.76
CA GLU A 96 -7.37 -16.01 10.92
C GLU A 96 -6.49 -14.75 10.99
N GLY A 97 -5.77 -14.42 9.92
CA GLY A 97 -5.12 -13.12 9.80
C GLY A 97 -6.14 -11.98 9.93
N ARG A 98 -5.77 -10.95 10.68
CA ARG A 98 -6.57 -9.73 10.84
C ARG A 98 -5.85 -8.55 10.23
N PHE A 99 -6.66 -7.68 9.66
CA PHE A 99 -6.25 -6.38 9.16
C PHE A 99 -6.85 -5.30 10.05
N THR A 100 -5.99 -4.50 10.68
CA THR A 100 -6.43 -3.36 11.50
C THR A 100 -5.93 -2.08 10.86
N ALA A 101 -6.86 -1.25 10.40
CA ALA A 101 -6.55 0.03 9.80
C ALA A 101 -6.71 1.18 10.81
N PHE A 102 -5.86 2.19 10.66
CA PHE A 102 -5.88 3.41 11.44
C PHE A 102 -6.27 4.56 10.53
N SER A 103 -7.32 5.26 10.90
CA SER A 103 -7.78 6.45 10.20
C SER A 103 -7.74 7.67 11.10
N THR A 104 -7.59 8.84 10.49
CA THR A 104 -7.75 10.13 11.16
C THR A 104 -8.91 10.90 10.54
N PRO A 105 -9.66 11.67 11.33
CA PRO A 105 -10.73 12.49 10.78
C PRO A 105 -10.16 13.57 9.86
N VAL A 106 -10.87 13.87 8.77
CA VAL A 106 -10.61 15.04 7.94
C VAL A 106 -10.97 16.28 8.74
N VAL A 107 -9.96 17.05 9.15
CA VAL A 107 -10.17 18.35 9.79
C VAL A 107 -10.43 19.37 8.69
N VAL A 108 -11.68 19.79 8.54
CA VAL A 108 -12.05 20.89 7.64
C VAL A 108 -11.72 22.20 8.38
N SER A 109 -10.67 22.89 7.94
CA SER A 109 -10.29 24.23 8.41
C SER A 109 -11.03 25.33 7.67
#